data_AF-A0A1Y2E1C7-F1
#
_entry.id   AF-A0A1Y2E1C7-F1
#
_cell.length_a   1.000
_cell.length_b   1.000
_cell.length_c   1.000
_cell.angle_alpha   90.00
_cell.angle_beta   90.00
_cell.angle_gamma   90.00
#
_symmetry.space_group_name_H-M   'P 1'
#
loop_
_entity.id
_entity.type
_entity.pdbx_description
1 polymer ?
#
loop_
_entity_poly.entity_id
_entity_poly.type
_entity_poly.pdbx_seq_one_letter_code
_entity_poly.pdbx_strand_id
1 'polypeptide(L)'
;MLKRHQVIIDLGEGVLKIGSESVPFLAEHEIPKRVVNKEELKGQLDKGKQIETPKPASNPTPITNDSGSSSETFPEESIKDLMNLGFSRLEVIQALKLANGDKNMAASLLF
;
A
#
# COMPACT_ATOMS: atom_id res chain seq x y z
N MET A 1 -26.16 -6.38 18.08
CA MET A 1 -24.79 -6.74 17.65
C MET A 1 -23.90 -5.54 17.26
N LEU A 2 -24.41 -4.30 17.10
CA LEU A 2 -23.60 -3.13 16.65
C LEU A 2 -22.85 -2.37 17.77
N LYS A 3 -23.31 -2.43 19.03
CA LYS A 3 -22.77 -1.58 20.12
C LYS A 3 -21.28 -1.79 20.43
N ARG A 4 -20.72 -2.98 20.11
CA ARG A 4 -19.28 -3.26 20.30
C ARG A 4 -18.37 -2.54 19.30
N HIS A 5 -18.93 -1.99 18.22
CA HIS A 5 -18.18 -1.30 17.16
C HIS A 5 -18.59 0.17 17.04
N GLN A 6 -19.21 0.73 18.09
CA GLN A 6 -19.51 2.15 18.12
C GLN A 6 -18.20 2.91 18.36
N VAL A 7 -17.86 3.77 17.40
CA VAL A 7 -16.67 4.61 17.42
C VAL A 7 -17.10 6.07 17.42
N ILE A 8 -16.56 6.86 18.33
CA ILE A 8 -16.85 8.30 18.47
C ILE A 8 -15.55 9.08 18.40
N ILE A 9 -15.51 10.12 17.56
CA ILE A 9 -14.41 11.07 17.47
C ILE A 9 -14.68 12.18 18.49
N ASP A 10 -13.89 12.25 19.55
CA ASP A 10 -13.97 13.32 20.54
C ASP A 10 -12.86 14.35 20.30
N LEU A 11 -13.22 15.47 19.68
CA LEU A 11 -12.28 16.55 19.36
C LEU A 11 -11.94 17.43 20.58
N GLY A 12 -12.77 17.42 21.63
CA GLY A 12 -12.51 18.19 22.84
C GLY A 12 -11.42 17.54 23.69
N GLU A 13 -11.48 16.21 23.81
CA GLU A 13 -10.46 15.41 24.50
C GLU A 13 -9.30 14.98 23.58
N GLY A 14 -9.47 15.06 22.26
CA GLY A 14 -8.45 14.65 21.29
C GLY A 14 -8.27 13.13 21.22
N VAL A 15 -9.37 12.37 21.31
CA VAL A 15 -9.35 10.90 21.39
C VAL A 15 -10.39 10.24 20.48
N LEU A 16 -10.10 9.01 20.04
CA LEU A 16 -11.04 8.07 19.44
C LEU A 16 -11.59 7.14 20.52
N LYS A 17 -12.88 7.23 20.80
CA LYS A 17 -13.56 6.36 21.78
C LYS A 17 -14.13 5.13 21.08
N ILE A 18 -13.67 3.94 21.47
CA ILE A 18 -14.13 2.64 20.94
C ILE A 18 -14.76 1.86 22.09
N GLY A 19 -16.09 1.89 22.19
CA GLY A 19 -16.79 1.33 23.35
C GLY A 19 -16.37 2.01 24.65
N SER A 20 -15.59 1.32 25.49
CA SER A 20 -15.03 1.83 26.76
C SER A 20 -13.57 2.23 26.69
N GLU A 21 -12.90 1.99 25.57
CA GLU A 21 -11.48 2.33 25.38
C GLU A 21 -11.32 3.70 24.72
N SER A 22 -10.25 4.39 25.09
CA SER A 22 -9.91 5.72 24.56
C SER A 22 -8.50 5.68 23.98
N VAL A 23 -8.37 6.07 22.71
CA VAL A 23 -7.11 6.13 21.98
C VAL A 23 -6.81 7.58 21.64
N PRO A 24 -5.71 8.19 22.14
CA PRO A 24 -5.36 9.57 21.82
C PRO A 24 -4.93 9.72 20.36
N PHE A 25 -5.22 10.89 19.78
CA PHE A 25 -4.69 11.24 18.48
C PHE A 25 -3.19 11.50 18.55
N LEU A 26 -2.50 11.17 17.46
CA LEU A 26 -1.09 11.48 17.25
C LEU A 26 -0.89 12.99 17.15
N ALA A 27 0.21 13.49 17.71
CA ALA A 27 0.60 14.87 17.53
C ALA A 27 1.09 15.13 16.09
N GLU A 28 1.06 16.38 15.62
CA GLU A 28 1.41 16.71 14.23
C GLU A 28 2.79 16.21 13.79
N HIS A 29 3.75 16.18 14.71
CA HIS A 29 5.11 15.70 14.44
C HIS A 29 5.22 14.16 14.35
N GLU A 30 4.23 13.44 14.89
CA GLU A 30 4.11 11.98 14.85
C GLU A 30 3.31 11.51 13.63
N ILE A 31 2.59 12.43 12.97
CA ILE A 31 1.89 12.12 11.72
C ILE A 31 2.93 11.92 10.61
N PRO A 32 2.94 10.77 9.93
CA PRO A 32 3.89 10.56 8.84
C PRO A 32 3.59 11.54 7.70
N LYS A 33 4.59 12.30 7.25
CA LYS A 33 4.45 13.39 6.27
C LYS A 33 3.99 12.95 4.87
N ARG A 34 3.89 11.64 4.62
CA ARG A 34 3.66 11.05 3.30
C ARG A 34 2.79 9.79 3.40
N VAL A 35 1.58 9.91 3.95
CA VAL A 35 0.56 8.83 3.86
C VAL A 35 -0.57 9.19 2.90
N VAL A 36 -0.54 10.38 2.30
CA VAL A 36 -1.47 10.71 1.22
C VAL A 36 -0.84 10.28 -0.10
N ASN A 37 -0.97 9.00 -0.45
CA ASN A 37 -0.94 8.63 -1.87
C ASN A 37 -2.11 9.37 -2.53
N LYS A 38 -1.82 10.55 -3.10
CA LYS A 38 -2.81 11.40 -3.77
C LYS A 38 -3.50 10.66 -4.94
N GLU A 39 -2.92 9.54 -5.36
CA GLU A 39 -3.40 8.60 -6.36
C GLU A 39 -4.47 7.63 -5.80
N GLU A 40 -4.41 7.21 -4.54
CA GLU A 40 -5.39 6.29 -3.93
C GLU A 40 -6.67 7.00 -3.46
N LEU A 41 -6.59 8.29 -3.10
CA LEU A 41 -7.75 9.04 -2.60
C LEU A 41 -8.78 9.39 -3.72
N LYS A 42 -8.44 9.18 -4.99
CA LYS A 42 -9.37 9.41 -6.12
C LYS A 42 -10.21 8.19 -6.49
N GLY A 43 -9.96 7.02 -5.89
CA GLY A 43 -10.58 5.75 -6.31
C GLY A 43 -11.86 5.32 -5.56
N GLN A 44 -12.26 6.00 -4.49
CA GLN A 44 -13.29 5.49 -3.56
C GLN A 44 -14.44 6.48 -3.31
N LEU A 45 -14.95 7.12 -4.36
CA LEU A 45 -16.24 7.82 -4.31
C LEU A 45 -17.22 7.38 -5.40
N ASP A 46 -17.13 6.14 -5.89
CA ASP A 46 -18.20 5.56 -6.71
C ASP A 46 -18.08 4.02 -6.76
N LYS A 47 -18.88 3.33 -5.93
CA LYS A 47 -19.54 2.05 -6.22
C LYS A 47 -20.08 1.44 -4.93
N GLY A 48 -21.36 1.69 -4.69
CA GLY A 48 -22.14 0.85 -3.80
C GLY A 48 -22.26 -0.58 -4.35
N LYS A 49 -22.51 -1.51 -3.40
CA LYS A 49 -23.24 -2.76 -3.60
C LYS A 49 -22.46 -3.90 -4.29
N GLN A 50 -22.00 -4.88 -3.51
CA GLN A 50 -22.76 -6.12 -3.26
C GLN A 50 -21.99 -7.05 -2.31
N ILE A 51 -22.73 -7.61 -1.36
CA ILE A 51 -22.33 -8.66 -0.44
C ILE A 51 -22.88 -9.96 -1.04
N GLU A 52 -22.04 -10.92 -1.40
CA GLU A 52 -22.49 -12.31 -1.66
C GLU A 52 -21.51 -13.34 -1.07
N THR A 53 -21.96 -13.91 0.05
CA THR A 53 -21.88 -15.29 0.59
C THR A 53 -20.76 -16.28 0.17
N PRO A 54 -20.18 -17.02 1.15
CA PRO A 54 -19.27 -18.14 0.90
C PRO A 54 -20.04 -19.45 0.67
N LYS A 55 -19.61 -20.25 -0.33
CA LYS A 55 -19.93 -21.68 -0.38
C LYS A 55 -18.70 -22.50 -0.83
N PRO A 56 -18.36 -23.61 -0.12
CA PRO A 56 -17.19 -24.43 -0.40
C PRO A 56 -17.53 -25.60 -1.33
N ALA A 57 -16.67 -25.92 -2.30
CA ALA A 57 -16.52 -27.25 -2.91
C ALA A 57 -15.30 -27.35 -3.85
N SER A 58 -14.36 -28.22 -3.45
CA SER A 58 -13.77 -29.31 -4.27
C SER A 58 -13.00 -29.03 -5.57
N ASN A 59 -11.66 -29.01 -5.52
CA ASN A 59 -10.73 -30.02 -6.10
C ASN A 59 -9.27 -29.52 -6.12
N PRO A 60 -8.25 -30.38 -5.88
CA PRO A 60 -6.86 -30.04 -6.18
C PRO A 60 -6.51 -30.53 -7.58
N THR A 61 -6.36 -29.61 -8.54
CA THR A 61 -5.64 -29.87 -9.79
C THR A 61 -4.29 -29.13 -9.73
N PRO A 62 -3.16 -29.80 -10.00
CA PRO A 62 -1.89 -29.13 -10.11
C PRO A 62 -1.85 -28.43 -11.47
N ILE A 63 -1.88 -27.11 -11.47
CA ILE A 63 -1.65 -26.29 -12.65
C ILE A 63 -0.43 -25.42 -12.40
N THR A 64 0.63 -25.78 -13.11
CA THR A 64 1.78 -24.96 -13.46
C THR A 64 1.26 -23.67 -14.08
N ASN A 65 1.45 -22.53 -13.42
CA ASN A 65 1.17 -21.21 -13.99
C ASN A 65 2.46 -20.38 -13.99
N ASP A 66 3.09 -20.39 -15.16
CA ASP A 66 3.96 -19.33 -15.64
C ASP A 66 3.12 -18.08 -15.96
N SER A 67 3.69 -16.92 -15.62
CA SER A 67 3.41 -15.56 -16.15
C SER A 67 2.01 -14.94 -15.98
N GLY A 68 1.96 -13.83 -15.22
CA GLY A 68 0.98 -12.76 -15.47
C GLY A 68 0.25 -12.11 -14.28
N SER A 69 0.98 -11.54 -13.30
CA SER A 69 0.43 -10.46 -12.46
C SER A 69 1.57 -9.59 -11.93
N SER A 70 1.87 -8.51 -12.65
CA SER A 70 2.88 -7.52 -12.30
C SER A 70 2.46 -6.70 -11.06
N SER A 71 2.61 -7.30 -9.87
CA SER A 71 3.32 -6.55 -8.84
C SER A 71 4.69 -6.26 -9.43
N GLU A 72 4.90 -5.06 -9.98
CA GLU A 72 6.16 -4.59 -10.57
C GLU A 72 7.29 -4.73 -9.54
N THR A 73 7.80 -5.95 -9.42
CA THR A 73 8.85 -6.38 -8.52
C THR A 73 10.05 -6.48 -9.41
N PHE A 74 10.75 -5.35 -9.54
CA PHE A 74 11.99 -5.31 -10.30
C PHE A 74 13.01 -6.24 -9.65
N PRO A 75 13.97 -6.75 -10.45
CA PRO A 75 15.05 -7.57 -9.92
C PRO A 75 15.73 -6.86 -8.73
N GLU A 76 15.71 -7.50 -7.56
CA GLU A 76 16.30 -6.92 -6.34
C GLU A 76 17.80 -6.66 -6.51
N GLU A 77 18.45 -7.40 -7.40
CA GLU A 77 19.85 -7.19 -7.79
C GLU A 77 20.07 -5.80 -8.42
N SER A 78 19.26 -5.44 -9.42
CA SER A 78 19.30 -4.10 -10.04
C SER A 78 18.99 -2.99 -9.03
N ILE A 79 18.07 -3.26 -8.10
CA ILE A 79 17.75 -2.31 -7.03
C ILE A 79 18.96 -2.12 -6.11
N LYS A 80 19.61 -3.20 -5.69
CA LYS A 80 20.74 -3.20 -4.77
C LYS A 80 21.97 -2.53 -5.37
N ASP A 81 22.24 -2.75 -6.67
CA ASP A 81 23.33 -2.09 -7.38
C ASP A 81 23.15 -0.57 -7.41
N LEU A 82 21.94 -0.11 -7.75
CA LEU A 82 21.60 1.31 -7.76
C LEU A 82 21.58 1.91 -6.34
N MET A 83 21.21 1.14 -5.33
CA MET A 83 21.34 1.57 -3.93
C MET A 83 22.81 1.71 -3.48
N ASN A 84 23.70 0.80 -3.92
CA ASN A 84 25.13 0.88 -3.62
C ASN A 84 25.80 2.11 -4.25
N LEU A 85 25.22 2.65 -5.31
CA LEU A 85 25.65 3.91 -5.95
C LEU A 85 25.25 5.15 -5.15
N GLY A 86 24.43 5.01 -4.09
CA GLY A 86 24.03 6.08 -3.19
C GLY A 86 22.58 6.53 -3.33
N PHE A 87 21.79 5.91 -4.22
CA PHE A 87 20.38 6.25 -4.43
C PHE A 87 19.47 5.53 -3.42
N SER A 88 18.36 6.16 -3.04
CA SER A 88 17.41 5.52 -2.12
C SER A 88 16.58 4.46 -2.82
N ARG A 89 16.15 3.42 -2.08
CA ARG A 89 15.29 2.34 -2.63
C ARG A 89 14.06 2.88 -3.36
N LEU A 90 13.48 3.99 -2.89
CA LEU A 90 12.29 4.59 -3.49
C LEU A 90 12.60 5.23 -4.84
N GLU A 91 13.69 6.00 -4.94
CA GLU A 91 14.14 6.61 -6.20
C GLU A 91 14.47 5.54 -7.23
N VAL A 92 15.16 4.48 -6.79
CA VAL A 92 15.52 3.34 -7.62
C VAL A 92 14.30 2.60 -8.17
N ILE A 93 13.29 2.33 -7.33
CA ILE A 93 12.03 1.71 -7.77
C ILE A 93 11.30 2.62 -8.75
N GLN A 94 11.30 3.93 -8.53
CA GLN A 94 10.65 4.87 -9.44
C GLN A 94 11.38 4.95 -10.79
N ALA A 95 12.71 5.01 -10.78
CA ALA A 95 13.51 5.01 -11.99
C ALA A 95 13.34 3.70 -12.77
N LEU A 96 13.28 2.55 -12.09
CA LEU A 96 13.01 1.25 -12.72
C LEU A 96 11.59 1.17 -13.32
N LYS A 97 10.58 1.79 -12.69
CA LYS A 97 9.24 1.92 -13.28
C LYS A 97 9.26 2.72 -14.59
N LEU A 98 9.96 3.85 -14.59
CA LEU A 98 10.08 4.71 -15.78
C LEU A 98 10.90 4.05 -16.89
N ALA A 99 11.90 3.28 -16.49
CA ALA A 99 12.77 2.49 -17.35
C ALA A 99 12.18 1.13 -17.74
N ASN A 100 10.94 0.81 -17.35
CA ASN A 100 10.28 -0.46 -17.64
C ASN A 100 11.11 -1.70 -17.23
N GLY A 101 11.84 -1.59 -16.11
CA GLY A 101 12.71 -2.62 -15.56
C GLY A 101 14.16 -2.60 -16.07
N ASP A 102 14.52 -1.71 -16.99
CA ASP A 102 15.89 -1.61 -17.49
C ASP A 102 16.82 -0.88 -16.51
N LYS A 103 17.79 -1.61 -15.94
CA LYS A 103 18.80 -1.08 -15.02
C LYS A 103 19.61 0.09 -15.61
N ASN A 104 20.05 -0.02 -16.86
CA ASN A 104 20.89 1.01 -17.50
C ASN A 104 20.12 2.30 -17.74
N MET A 105 18.85 2.18 -18.13
CA MET A 105 17.97 3.32 -18.34
C MET A 105 17.56 3.95 -17.00
N ALA A 106 17.30 3.14 -15.98
CA ALA A 106 17.05 3.62 -14.62
C ALA A 106 18.26 4.38 -14.05
N ALA A 107 19.47 3.88 -14.26
CA ALA A 107 20.69 4.59 -13.88
C ALA A 107 20.76 5.98 -14.53
N SER A 108 20.48 6.07 -15.84
CA SER A 108 20.48 7.35 -16.56
C SER A 108 19.42 8.35 -16.09
N LEU A 109 18.38 7.90 -15.37
CA LEU A 109 17.35 8.76 -14.79
C LEU A 109 17.69 9.22 -13.36
N LEU A 110 18.65 8.55 -12.71
CA LEU A 110 19.08 8.83 -11.34
C LEU A 110 20.34 9.71 -11.27
N PHE A 111 21.18 9.67 -12.31
CA PHE A 111 22.33 10.57 -12.48
C PHE A 111 21.90 11.91 -13.07
#